data_AF-A0A2S9G708-F1
#
_entry.id   AF-A0A2S9G708-F1
#
_cell.length_a   1.000
_cell.length_b   1.000
_cell.length_c   1.000
_cell.angle_alpha   90.00
_cell.angle_beta   90.00
_cell.angle_gamma   90.00
#
_symmetry.space_group_name_H-M   'P 1'
#
loop_
_entity.id
_entity.type
_entity.pdbx_description
1 polymer ?
#
loop_
_entity_poly.entity_id
_entity_poly.type
_entity_poly.pdbx_seq_one_letter_code
_entity_poly.pdbx_strand_id
1 'polypeptide(L)'
;TSTDPDNRRKGLTLLVVEDGMDGFTRGRELEKMGCKVQDTAELSFVDVRVPAANVLGDVDEAFGYLGHNLAQERLTVAVGSVAQA
;
A
#
# COMPACT_ATOMS: atom_id res chain seq x y z
N THR A 1 -14.60 2.03 -6.21
CA THR A 1 -13.71 3.09 -5.70
C THR A 1 -14.08 4.38 -6.40
N SER A 2 -14.24 5.49 -5.66
CA SER A 2 -14.67 6.78 -6.21
C SER A 2 -13.81 7.19 -7.42
N THR A 3 -14.47 7.63 -8.48
CA THR A 3 -13.83 8.20 -9.68
C THR A 3 -13.91 9.72 -9.70
N ASP A 4 -14.27 10.35 -8.57
CA ASP A 4 -14.34 11.80 -8.43
C ASP A 4 -12.91 12.40 -8.53
N PRO A 5 -12.59 13.15 -9.61
CA PRO A 5 -11.27 13.73 -9.80
C PRO A 5 -10.95 14.81 -8.76
N ASP A 6 -11.97 15.46 -8.19
CA ASP A 6 -11.84 16.58 -7.24
C ASP A 6 -11.76 16.08 -5.78
N ASN A 7 -12.19 14.85 -5.51
CA ASN A 7 -12.11 14.25 -4.18
C ASN A 7 -11.51 12.84 -4.20
N ARG A 8 -10.18 12.78 -4.36
CA ARG A 8 -9.39 11.55 -4.38
C ARG A 8 -9.33 10.80 -3.05
N ARG A 9 -9.79 11.40 -1.94
CA ARG A 9 -9.72 10.81 -0.59
C ARG A 9 -10.96 9.97 -0.27
N LYS A 10 -12.12 10.42 -0.75
CA LYS A 10 -13.39 9.78 -0.49
C LYS A 10 -13.58 8.58 -1.42
N GLY A 11 -14.13 7.48 -0.91
CA GLY A 11 -14.50 6.33 -1.73
C GLY A 11 -13.35 5.37 -2.05
N LEU A 12 -12.29 5.40 -1.24
CA LEU A 12 -11.19 4.43 -1.31
C LEU A 12 -11.50 3.22 -0.42
N THR A 13 -11.26 2.01 -0.91
CA THR A 13 -11.44 0.76 -0.16
C THR A 13 -10.13 0.00 -0.11
N LEU A 14 -9.77 -0.56 1.05
CA LEU A 14 -8.60 -1.42 1.19
C LEU A 14 -8.95 -2.85 0.81
N LEU A 15 -8.10 -3.48 0.00
CA LEU A 15 -8.25 -4.86 -0.45
C LEU A 15 -7.02 -5.67 -0.07
N VAL A 16 -7.23 -6.87 0.45
CA VAL A 16 -6.18 -7.86 0.67
C VAL A 16 -6.01 -8.69 -0.61
N VAL A 17 -4.90 -8.48 -1.31
CA VAL A 17 -4.50 -9.25 -2.49
C VAL A 17 -3.34 -10.16 -2.11
N GLU A 18 -3.51 -11.46 -2.34
CA GLU A 18 -2.52 -12.46 -1.98
C GLU A 18 -1.60 -12.80 -3.15
N ASP A 19 -0.40 -13.30 -2.82
CA ASP A 19 0.52 -13.82 -3.83
C ASP A 19 -0.09 -15.04 -4.54
N GLY A 20 0.03 -15.09 -5.86
CA GLY A 20 -0.58 -16.14 -6.68
C GLY A 20 -2.03 -15.89 -7.09
N MET A 21 -2.66 -14.78 -6.70
CA MET A 21 -3.95 -14.38 -7.27
C MET A 21 -3.82 -14.07 -8.77
N ASP A 22 -4.70 -14.63 -9.59
CA ASP A 22 -4.72 -14.39 -11.03
C ASP A 22 -4.79 -12.89 -11.35
N GLY A 23 -3.89 -12.44 -12.22
CA GLY A 23 -3.77 -11.03 -12.62
C GLY A 23 -2.87 -10.18 -11.72
N PHE A 24 -2.47 -10.68 -10.54
CA PHE A 24 -1.48 -10.02 -9.68
C PHE A 24 -0.08 -10.54 -10.02
N THR A 25 0.85 -9.62 -10.28
CA THR A 25 2.25 -9.98 -10.52
C THR A 25 3.20 -9.03 -9.79
N ARG A 26 4.28 -9.61 -9.24
CA ARG A 26 5.43 -8.88 -8.73
C ARG A 26 6.42 -8.69 -9.86
N GLY A 27 6.73 -7.45 -10.17
CA GLY A 27 7.64 -7.07 -11.23
C GLY A 27 9.09 -7.03 -10.74
N ARG A 28 9.86 -6.15 -11.39
CA ARG A 28 11.26 -5.90 -11.11
C ARG A 28 11.47 -5.38 -9.68
N GLU A 29 12.54 -5.85 -9.03
CA GLU A 29 13.09 -5.19 -7.85
C GLU A 29 13.82 -3.88 -8.27
N LEU A 30 13.55 -2.79 -7.56
CA LEU A 30 14.16 -1.50 -7.83
C LEU A 30 15.61 -1.44 -7.34
N GLU A 31 16.48 -0.93 -8.21
CA GLU A 31 17.85 -0.55 -7.87
C GLU A 31 17.86 0.73 -7.04
N LYS A 32 18.16 0.59 -5.75
CA LYS A 32 18.13 1.68 -4.76
C LYS A 32 19.54 2.22 -4.50
N MET A 33 19.70 3.51 -4.18
CA MET A 33 21.02 4.04 -3.74
C MET A 33 21.45 3.51 -2.37
N GLY A 34 20.50 3.36 -1.43
CA GLY A 34 20.69 2.83 -0.08
C GLY A 34 19.62 1.80 0.27
N CYS A 35 19.53 1.40 1.54
CA CYS A 35 18.53 0.42 2.01
C CYS A 35 18.52 -0.87 1.16
N LYS A 36 19.71 -1.37 0.76
CA LYS A 36 19.86 -2.47 -0.21
C LYS A 36 19.22 -3.79 0.23
N VAL A 37 19.05 -4.01 1.53
CA VAL A 37 18.43 -5.23 2.11
C VAL A 37 16.90 -5.11 2.23
N GLN A 38 16.33 -3.93 1.93
CA GLN A 38 14.88 -3.73 1.93
C GLN A 38 14.34 -3.93 0.51
N ASP A 39 13.71 -5.07 0.27
CA ASP A 39 13.10 -5.37 -1.01
C ASP A 39 12.09 -4.28 -1.36
N THR A 40 12.19 -3.77 -2.58
CA THR A 40 11.22 -2.79 -3.11
C THR A 40 11.00 -3.18 -4.55
N ALA A 41 9.77 -3.53 -4.91
CA ALA A 41 9.45 -4.06 -6.22
C ALA A 41 8.23 -3.36 -6.82
N GLU A 42 8.16 -3.37 -8.14
CA GLU A 42 6.97 -2.98 -8.87
C GLU A 42 5.85 -4.02 -8.64
N LEU A 43 4.61 -3.56 -8.47
CA LEU A 43 3.44 -4.41 -8.34
C LEU A 43 2.45 -4.10 -9.46
N SER A 44 1.96 -5.12 -10.17
CA SER A 44 0.98 -4.98 -11.25
C SER A 44 -0.30 -5.74 -10.90
N PHE A 45 -1.43 -5.09 -11.14
CA PHE A 45 -2.78 -5.61 -10.87
C PHE A 45 -3.59 -5.50 -12.17
N VAL A 46 -3.75 -6.60 -12.88
CA VAL A 46 -4.49 -6.67 -14.16
C VAL A 46 -5.70 -7.57 -13.97
N ASP A 47 -6.89 -6.97 -13.91
CA ASP A 47 -8.16 -7.68 -13.76
C ASP A 47 -8.24 -8.69 -12.59
N VAL A 48 -7.54 -8.38 -11.49
CA VAL A 48 -7.52 -9.23 -10.28
C VAL A 48 -8.93 -9.36 -9.70
N ARG A 49 -9.42 -10.61 -9.58
CA ARG A 49 -10.70 -10.91 -8.95
C ARG A 49 -10.50 -11.11 -7.44
N VAL A 50 -10.85 -10.09 -6.66
CA VAL A 50 -10.73 -10.12 -5.19
C VAL A 50 -12.08 -10.46 -4.54
N PRO A 51 -12.17 -11.49 -3.67
CA PRO A 51 -13.40 -11.79 -2.94
C PRO A 51 -13.83 -10.64 -2.02
N ALA A 52 -15.13 -10.45 -1.82
CA ALA A 52 -15.63 -9.43 -0.90
C ALA A 52 -15.16 -9.63 0.56
N ALA A 53 -14.88 -10.88 0.95
CA ALA A 53 -14.32 -11.20 2.26
C ALA A 53 -12.89 -10.64 2.48
N ASN A 54 -12.19 -10.26 1.40
CA ASN A 54 -10.85 -9.67 1.45
C ASN A 54 -10.88 -8.14 1.54
N VAL A 55 -12.05 -7.53 1.72
CA VAL A 55 -12.14 -6.11 2.09
C VAL A 55 -11.59 -5.93 3.50
N LEU A 56 -10.61 -5.05 3.66
CA LEU A 56 -10.03 -4.73 4.96
C LEU A 56 -10.69 -3.49 5.54
N GLY A 57 -11.45 -3.68 6.62
CA GLY A 57 -12.27 -2.62 7.22
C GLY A 57 -13.55 -2.38 6.43
N ASP A 58 -14.02 -1.13 6.43
CA ASP A 58 -15.25 -0.74 5.74
C ASP A 58 -14.98 -0.21 4.33
N VAL A 59 -15.94 -0.45 3.43
CA VAL A 59 -15.93 0.10 2.07
C VAL A 59 -15.92 1.62 2.15
N ASP A 60 -15.11 2.25 1.30
CA ASP A 60 -14.98 3.70 1.12
C ASP A 60 -14.31 4.48 2.28
N GLU A 61 -13.87 3.79 3.34
CA GLU A 61 -13.24 4.37 4.55
C GLU A 61 -11.70 4.28 4.58
N ALA A 62 -11.05 3.83 3.50
CA ALA A 62 -9.61 3.53 3.49
C ALA A 62 -8.71 4.71 3.88
N PHE A 63 -9.07 5.94 3.51
CA PHE A 63 -8.23 7.11 3.77
C PHE A 63 -8.08 7.39 5.27
N GLY A 64 -9.13 7.14 6.05
CA GLY A 64 -9.09 7.26 7.50
C GLY A 64 -8.14 6.23 8.13
N TYR A 65 -8.23 4.98 7.68
CA TYR A 65 -7.36 3.89 8.15
C TYR A 65 -5.88 4.13 7.80
N LEU A 66 -5.60 4.52 6.56
CA LEU A 66 -4.24 4.87 6.12
C LEU A 66 -3.67 6.04 6.95
N GLY A 67 -4.50 7.06 7.20
CA GLY A 67 -4.12 8.22 8.01
C GLY A 67 -3.69 7.87 9.43
N HIS A 68 -4.31 6.85 10.03
CA HIS A 68 -4.08 6.47 11.42
C HIS A 68 -2.63 6.03 11.69
N ASN A 69 -2.06 5.18 10.82
CA ASN A 69 -0.74 4.57 11.05
C ASN A 69 0.43 5.45 10.59
N LEU A 70 0.19 6.42 9.71
CA LEU A 70 1.24 7.28 9.14
C LEU A 70 2.03 8.07 10.19
N ALA A 71 1.42 8.43 11.32
CA ALA A 71 2.13 9.14 12.39
C ALA A 71 3.23 8.25 13.02
N GLN A 72 2.90 6.98 13.27
CA GLN A 72 3.85 6.01 13.81
C GLN A 72 4.96 5.69 12.79
N GLU A 73 4.60 5.48 11.52
CA GLU A 73 5.58 5.22 10.46
C GLU A 73 6.60 6.35 10.33
N ARG A 74 6.16 7.63 10.39
CA ARG A 74 7.05 8.80 10.37
C ARG A 74 8.01 8.81 11.55
N LEU A 75 7.53 8.47 12.74
CA LEU A 75 8.38 8.40 13.94
C LEU A 75 9.46 7.32 13.78
N THR A 76 9.09 6.14 13.27
CA THR A 76 10.04 5.04 13.02
C THR A 76 11.14 5.47 12.04
N VAL A 77 10.80 6.16 10.96
CA VAL A 77 11.79 6.69 10.00
C VAL A 77 12.75 7.67 10.69
N ALA A 78 12.23 8.59 11.51
CA ALA A 78 13.05 9.57 12.24
C ALA A 78 14.04 8.90 13.21
N VAL A 79 13.54 7.96 14.04
CA VAL A 79 14.37 7.20 14.98
C VAL A 79 15.43 6.40 14.24
N GLY A 80 15.05 5.70 13.18
CA GLY A 80 15.99 4.92 12.36
C GLY A 80 17.07 5.78 11.73
N SER A 81 16.74 7.02 11.35
CA SER A 81 17.69 7.97 10.77
C SER A 81 18.68 8.49 11.81
N VAL A 82 18.19 8.85 13.01
CA VAL A 82 19.05 9.32 14.11
C VAL A 82 19.98 8.21 14.61
N ALA A 83 19.51 6.97 14.68
CA ALA A 83 20.33 5.84 15.12
C ALA A 83 21.45 5.44 14.13
N GLN A 84 21.34 5.86 12.87
CA GLN A 84 22.35 5.62 11.83
C GLN A 84 23.39 6.75 11.70
N ALA A 85 23.15 7.89 12.36
CA ALA A 85 24.02 9.07 12.34
C ALA A 85 25.24 8.88 13.25
#